data_AF-A0A519R0A8-F1
#
_entry.id   AF-A0A519R0A8-F1
#
_cell.length_a   1.000
_cell.length_b   1.000
_cell.length_c   1.000
_cell.angle_alpha   90.00
_cell.angle_beta   90.00
_cell.angle_gamma   90.00
#
_symmetry.space_group_name_H-M   'P 1'
#
loop_
_entity.id
_entity.type
_entity.pdbx_description
1 polymer ?
#
loop_
_entity_poly.entity_id
_entity_poly.type
_entity_poly.pdbx_seq_one_letter_code
_entity_poly.pdbx_strand_id
1 'polypeptide(L)'
;MTLFTKVAYLVEERYNLFTANKQLREIIYPLIDRTITTGELDEILRKILRLENKTVKRFNTLLNRAEIEDIIEFSEKVSKKMEDLEFVEKLTVTEISKYVAERKELHKVLEKMLWLFGEQYLDNTTLLSDTNLENNLRKLSEEHLAYKANKKEGNISTDLPAKLKSITDLFLYSEKPIDGVRREILVVELKAPKVRISHIELRQAMKYAKQIEESAFYSEDMNVHIILISSEISNETKYELNGIKKPRENPYFYWQSEAKSITISVMRWAQVIELNKRKLSYLSNKLKIKDVNIDEKINSDFSDIGFDKVRSVLRKVPIPQ
;
A
#
# COMPACT_ATOMS: atom_id res chain seq x y z
N MET A 1 -36.18 -40.78 -2.55
CA MET A 1 -34.96 -40.71 -3.36
C MET A 1 -34.57 -39.23 -3.48
N THR A 2 -33.42 -38.84 -2.92
CA THR A 2 -32.99 -37.42 -2.88
C THR A 2 -32.68 -36.90 -4.28
N LEU A 3 -32.66 -35.58 -4.48
CA LEU A 3 -32.30 -34.97 -5.76
C LEU A 3 -30.90 -35.43 -6.21
N PHE A 4 -29.95 -35.49 -5.27
CA PHE A 4 -28.63 -36.08 -5.49
C PHE A 4 -28.73 -37.51 -6.05
N THR A 5 -29.47 -38.42 -5.42
CA THR A 5 -29.59 -39.82 -5.89
C THR A 5 -30.17 -39.90 -7.31
N LYS A 6 -31.12 -39.02 -7.66
CA LYS A 6 -31.71 -38.97 -9.02
C LYS A 6 -30.68 -38.51 -10.05
N VAL A 7 -29.94 -37.44 -9.75
CA VAL A 7 -28.90 -36.93 -10.66
C VAL A 7 -27.75 -37.93 -10.80
N ALA A 8 -27.28 -38.50 -9.70
CA ALA A 8 -26.22 -39.51 -9.70
C ALA A 8 -26.61 -40.76 -10.52
N TYR A 9 -27.85 -41.23 -10.36
CA TYR A 9 -28.38 -42.36 -11.15
C TYR A 9 -28.37 -42.05 -12.66
N LEU A 10 -28.84 -40.88 -13.08
CA LEU A 10 -28.86 -40.48 -14.50
C LEU A 10 -27.46 -40.33 -15.10
N VAL A 11 -26.50 -39.82 -14.31
CA VAL A 11 -25.09 -39.74 -14.74
C VAL A 11 -24.51 -41.14 -14.92
N GLU A 12 -24.78 -42.05 -13.99
CA GLU A 12 -24.30 -43.42 -14.06
C GLU A 12 -24.93 -44.20 -15.23
N GLU A 13 -26.23 -44.08 -15.43
CA GLU A 13 -26.94 -44.73 -16.54
C GLU A 13 -26.37 -44.30 -17.91
N ARG A 14 -25.96 -43.03 -18.04
CA ARG A 14 -25.46 -42.48 -19.30
C ARG A 14 -23.96 -42.70 -19.53
N TYR A 15 -23.15 -42.64 -18.48
CA TYR A 15 -21.68 -42.63 -18.59
C TYR A 15 -20.98 -43.83 -17.95
N ASN A 16 -21.72 -44.67 -17.21
CA ASN A 16 -21.25 -45.90 -16.56
C ASN A 16 -19.93 -45.71 -15.78
N LEU A 17 -19.83 -44.61 -15.02
CA LEU A 17 -18.61 -44.17 -14.34
C LEU A 17 -18.10 -45.19 -13.31
N PHE A 18 -18.96 -46.03 -12.73
CA PHE A 18 -18.56 -47.09 -11.80
C PHE A 18 -17.60 -48.10 -12.42
N THR A 19 -17.74 -48.39 -13.71
CA THR A 19 -16.89 -49.37 -14.42
C THR A 19 -15.87 -48.70 -15.35
N ALA A 20 -16.16 -47.50 -15.85
CA ALA A 20 -15.36 -46.86 -16.88
C ALA A 20 -14.17 -46.04 -16.36
N ASN A 21 -14.28 -45.34 -15.22
CA ASN A 21 -13.19 -44.47 -14.75
C ASN A 21 -13.29 -44.13 -13.26
N LYS A 22 -12.50 -44.83 -12.44
CA LYS A 22 -12.45 -44.64 -10.98
C LYS A 22 -12.07 -43.21 -10.57
N GLN A 23 -11.14 -42.56 -11.29
CA GLN A 23 -10.70 -41.19 -10.99
C GLN A 23 -11.81 -40.15 -11.24
N LEU A 24 -12.54 -40.26 -12.36
CA LEU A 24 -13.66 -39.36 -12.63
C LEU A 24 -14.78 -39.52 -11.62
N ARG A 25 -15.02 -40.75 -11.15
CA ARG A 25 -16.02 -41.03 -10.11
C ARG A 25 -15.74 -40.30 -8.81
N GLU A 26 -14.47 -40.30 -8.38
CA GLU A 26 -14.01 -39.62 -7.15
C GLU A 26 -14.11 -38.09 -7.24
N ILE A 27 -14.29 -37.54 -8.44
CA ILE A 27 -14.46 -36.09 -8.68
C ILE A 27 -15.93 -35.72 -8.88
N ILE A 28 -16.64 -36.42 -9.77
CA ILE A 28 -17.99 -36.07 -10.22
C ILE A 28 -19.02 -36.17 -9.09
N TYR A 29 -19.00 -37.24 -8.28
CA TYR A 29 -20.01 -37.41 -7.23
C TYR A 29 -19.86 -36.39 -6.10
N PRO A 30 -18.66 -36.11 -5.56
CA PRO A 30 -18.49 -35.01 -4.60
C PRO A 30 -18.84 -33.64 -5.17
N LEU A 31 -18.55 -33.38 -6.45
CA LEU A 31 -18.95 -32.12 -7.10
C LEU A 31 -20.47 -31.98 -7.17
N ILE A 32 -21.19 -33.02 -7.61
CA ILE A 32 -22.66 -33.02 -7.67
C ILE A 32 -23.24 -32.82 -6.26
N ASP A 33 -22.72 -33.54 -5.26
CA ASP A 33 -23.20 -33.43 -3.88
C ASP A 33 -22.95 -32.03 -3.31
N ARG A 34 -21.72 -31.51 -3.38
CA ARG A 34 -21.40 -30.17 -2.86
C ARG A 34 -22.20 -29.09 -3.58
N THR A 35 -22.38 -29.18 -4.89
CA THR A 35 -23.13 -28.19 -5.66
C THR A 35 -24.62 -28.20 -5.30
N ILE A 36 -25.23 -29.38 -5.16
CA ILE A 36 -26.67 -29.51 -4.85
C ILE A 36 -26.95 -29.18 -3.38
N THR A 37 -26.08 -29.60 -2.46
CA THR A 37 -26.32 -29.54 -1.02
C THR A 37 -25.93 -28.18 -0.43
N THR A 38 -24.81 -27.58 -0.86
CA THR A 38 -24.30 -26.33 -0.28
C THR A 38 -24.48 -25.12 -1.19
N GLY A 39 -24.54 -25.33 -2.52
CA GLY A 39 -24.57 -24.23 -3.50
C GLY A 39 -23.25 -23.46 -3.64
N GLU A 40 -22.25 -23.71 -2.80
CA GLU A 40 -20.97 -22.97 -2.74
C GLU A 40 -20.21 -22.97 -4.07
N LEU A 41 -20.36 -24.03 -4.86
CA LEU A 41 -19.67 -24.19 -6.14
C LEU A 41 -20.43 -23.61 -7.33
N ASP A 42 -21.67 -23.15 -7.19
CA ASP A 42 -22.51 -22.74 -8.33
C ASP A 42 -21.86 -21.60 -9.14
N GLU A 43 -21.42 -20.53 -8.48
CA GLU A 43 -20.81 -19.39 -9.16
C GLU A 43 -19.45 -19.77 -9.79
N ILE A 44 -18.65 -20.55 -9.06
CA ILE A 44 -17.33 -21.01 -9.51
C ILE A 44 -17.48 -21.89 -10.76
N LEU A 45 -18.35 -22.90 -10.70
CA LEU A 45 -18.60 -23.81 -11.81
C LEU A 45 -19.21 -23.07 -13.00
N ARG A 46 -20.16 -22.15 -12.79
CA ARG A 46 -20.69 -21.31 -13.89
C ARG A 46 -19.59 -20.48 -14.56
N LYS A 47 -18.66 -19.92 -13.80
CA LYS A 47 -17.51 -19.17 -14.33
C LYS A 47 -16.57 -20.09 -15.12
N ILE A 48 -16.25 -21.28 -14.60
CA ILE A 48 -15.39 -22.26 -15.26
C ILE A 48 -16.03 -22.78 -16.56
N LEU A 49 -17.32 -23.13 -16.54
CA LEU A 49 -18.05 -23.66 -17.71
C LEU A 49 -18.16 -22.65 -18.86
N ARG A 50 -18.03 -21.35 -18.58
CA ARG A 50 -18.02 -20.27 -19.58
C ARG A 50 -16.63 -19.99 -20.15
N LEU A 51 -15.57 -20.63 -19.65
CA LEU A 51 -14.22 -20.42 -20.16
C LEU A 51 -14.05 -21.05 -21.54
N GLU A 52 -13.40 -20.34 -22.44
CA GLU A 52 -12.97 -20.89 -23.72
C GLU A 52 -11.94 -22.01 -23.53
N ASN A 53 -11.94 -23.00 -24.43
CA ASN A 53 -11.00 -24.14 -24.41
C ASN A 53 -9.52 -23.70 -24.31
N LYS A 54 -9.16 -22.59 -24.95
CA LYS A 54 -7.80 -22.01 -24.88
C LYS A 54 -7.45 -21.56 -23.45
N THR A 55 -8.40 -20.97 -22.74
CA THR A 55 -8.23 -20.53 -21.35
C THR A 55 -8.16 -21.71 -20.40
N VAL A 56 -8.99 -22.73 -20.58
CA VAL A 56 -8.93 -23.99 -19.80
C VAL A 56 -7.55 -24.64 -19.91
N LYS A 57 -6.99 -24.75 -21.13
CA LYS A 57 -5.63 -25.29 -21.34
C LYS A 57 -4.56 -24.46 -20.62
N ARG A 58 -4.66 -23.13 -20.64
CA ARG A 58 -3.73 -22.24 -19.92
C ARG A 58 -3.85 -22.40 -18.40
N PHE A 59 -5.08 -22.55 -17.89
CA PHE A 59 -5.32 -22.76 -16.48
C PHE A 59 -4.73 -24.09 -16.00
N ASN A 60 -4.96 -25.20 -16.73
CA ASN A 60 -4.31 -26.49 -16.43
C ASN A 60 -2.78 -26.39 -16.45
N THR A 61 -2.21 -25.64 -17.41
CA THR A 61 -0.75 -25.43 -17.46
C THR A 61 -0.24 -24.67 -16.23
N LEU A 62 -1.03 -23.74 -15.70
CA LEU A 62 -0.69 -22.98 -14.50
C LEU A 62 -0.76 -23.87 -13.25
N LEU A 63 -1.83 -24.66 -13.11
CA LEU A 63 -1.99 -25.61 -12.00
C LEU A 63 -0.92 -26.71 -11.98
N ASN A 64 -0.31 -27.04 -13.12
CA ASN A 64 0.84 -27.95 -13.17
C ASN A 64 2.15 -27.32 -12.66
N ARG A 65 2.17 -25.99 -12.40
CA ARG A 65 3.37 -25.23 -12.04
C ARG A 65 3.27 -24.56 -10.67
N ALA A 66 2.07 -24.36 -10.15
CA ALA A 66 1.80 -23.70 -8.88
C ALA A 66 0.51 -24.25 -8.28
N GLU A 67 0.42 -24.26 -6.95
CA GLU A 67 -0.79 -24.66 -6.23
C GLU A 67 -1.92 -23.64 -6.46
N ILE A 68 -3.17 -24.12 -6.45
CA ILE A 68 -4.32 -23.25 -6.71
C ILE A 68 -4.47 -22.19 -5.62
N GLU A 69 -4.15 -22.55 -4.38
CA GLU A 69 -4.12 -21.66 -3.22
C GLU A 69 -3.15 -20.50 -3.43
N ASP A 70 -1.92 -20.76 -3.89
CA ASP A 70 -0.91 -19.72 -4.15
C ASP A 70 -1.35 -18.76 -5.26
N ILE A 71 -2.01 -19.29 -6.29
CA ILE A 71 -2.54 -18.50 -7.41
C ILE A 71 -3.65 -17.56 -6.92
N ILE A 72 -4.53 -18.08 -6.05
CA ILE A 72 -5.62 -17.30 -5.46
C ILE A 72 -5.04 -16.21 -4.55
N GLU A 73 -4.13 -16.55 -3.63
CA GLU A 73 -3.52 -15.60 -2.71
C GLU A 73 -2.79 -14.46 -3.45
N PHE A 74 -1.99 -14.81 -4.47
CA PHE A 74 -1.33 -13.82 -5.30
C PHE A 74 -2.33 -12.89 -6.01
N SER A 75 -3.38 -13.49 -6.61
CA SER A 75 -4.41 -12.72 -7.32
C SER A 75 -5.16 -11.78 -6.38
N GLU A 76 -5.51 -12.26 -5.19
CA GLU A 76 -6.17 -11.46 -4.15
C GLU A 76 -5.28 -10.31 -3.68
N LYS A 77 -3.99 -10.56 -3.41
CA LYS A 77 -3.02 -9.52 -3.03
C LYS A 77 -2.90 -8.43 -4.08
N VAL A 78 -2.83 -8.80 -5.36
CA VAL A 78 -2.78 -7.83 -6.47
C VAL A 78 -4.09 -7.05 -6.59
N SER A 79 -5.24 -7.74 -6.56
CA SER A 79 -6.56 -7.11 -6.60
C SER A 79 -6.75 -6.10 -5.46
N LYS A 80 -6.42 -6.50 -4.22
CA LYS A 80 -6.54 -5.64 -3.04
C LYS A 80 -5.74 -4.36 -3.18
N LYS A 81 -4.49 -4.46 -3.65
CA LYS A 81 -3.64 -3.29 -3.89
C LYS A 81 -4.18 -2.37 -4.97
N MET A 82 -4.80 -2.92 -6.02
CA MET A 82 -5.47 -2.10 -7.03
C MET A 82 -6.66 -1.35 -6.43
N GLU A 83 -7.46 -2.01 -5.58
CA GLU A 83 -8.60 -1.39 -4.90
C GLU A 83 -8.14 -0.28 -3.94
N ASP A 84 -7.06 -0.52 -3.21
CA ASP A 84 -6.47 0.45 -2.29
C ASP A 84 -6.01 1.71 -3.03
N LEU A 85 -5.37 1.56 -4.20
CA LEU A 85 -4.96 2.69 -5.05
C LEU A 85 -6.16 3.50 -5.54
N GLU A 86 -7.21 2.82 -5.97
CA GLU A 86 -8.43 3.49 -6.42
C GLU A 86 -9.13 4.23 -5.28
N PHE A 87 -9.15 3.63 -4.09
CA PHE A 87 -9.67 4.27 -2.88
C PHE A 87 -8.88 5.53 -2.50
N VAL A 88 -7.54 5.45 -2.48
CA VAL A 88 -6.68 6.61 -2.19
C VAL A 88 -6.81 7.68 -3.26
N GLU A 89 -6.91 7.31 -4.53
CA GLU A 89 -7.17 8.26 -5.63
C GLU A 89 -8.50 9.00 -5.42
N LYS A 90 -9.55 8.27 -5.05
CA LYS A 90 -10.85 8.85 -4.73
C LYS A 90 -10.76 9.82 -3.55
N LEU A 91 -10.04 9.48 -2.48
CA LEU A 91 -9.85 10.36 -1.32
C LEU A 91 -8.98 11.60 -1.61
N THR A 92 -8.04 11.52 -2.54
CA THR A 92 -6.99 12.55 -2.66
C THR A 92 -7.08 13.38 -3.94
N VAL A 93 -7.61 12.84 -5.03
CA VAL A 93 -7.58 13.49 -6.36
C VAL A 93 -8.96 13.97 -6.82
N THR A 94 -10.05 13.38 -6.29
CA THR A 94 -11.41 13.73 -6.71
C THR A 94 -12.01 14.90 -5.91
N GLU A 95 -13.25 15.28 -6.20
CA GLU A 95 -14.01 16.29 -5.44
C GLU A 95 -14.12 15.99 -3.93
N ILE A 96 -14.03 14.71 -3.55
CA ILE A 96 -14.06 14.27 -2.15
C ILE A 96 -12.86 14.78 -1.35
N SER A 97 -11.72 15.00 -2.01
CA SER A 97 -10.47 15.47 -1.41
C SER A 97 -10.61 16.75 -0.58
N LYS A 98 -11.60 17.60 -0.90
CA LYS A 98 -11.91 18.84 -0.16
C LYS A 98 -12.37 18.58 1.26
N TYR A 99 -12.90 17.38 1.52
CA TYR A 99 -13.52 16.99 2.78
C TYR A 99 -12.67 16.03 3.61
N VAL A 100 -11.59 15.49 3.02
CA VAL A 100 -10.67 14.59 3.69
C VAL A 100 -9.76 15.35 4.66
N ALA A 101 -9.78 14.94 5.92
CA ALA A 101 -8.92 15.42 6.98
C ALA A 101 -7.60 14.65 6.99
N GLU A 102 -6.48 15.37 7.15
CA GLU A 102 -5.13 14.81 7.19
C GLU A 102 -4.97 13.77 8.30
N ARG A 103 -5.00 14.18 9.58
CA ARG A 103 -4.72 13.28 10.70
C ARG A 103 -5.84 12.30 11.03
N LYS A 104 -7.09 12.74 10.90
CA LYS A 104 -8.25 11.93 11.33
C LYS A 104 -8.62 10.82 10.35
N GLU A 105 -8.30 11.00 9.07
CA GLU A 105 -8.75 10.11 8.00
C GLU A 105 -7.56 9.65 7.15
N LEU A 106 -6.92 10.54 6.39
CA LEU A 106 -5.89 10.15 5.42
C LEU A 106 -4.69 9.45 6.07
N HIS A 107 -4.17 10.00 7.17
CA HIS A 107 -3.09 9.39 7.93
C HIS A 107 -3.48 7.98 8.40
N LYS A 108 -4.66 7.84 9.02
CA LYS A 108 -5.15 6.54 9.52
C LYS A 108 -5.38 5.50 8.43
N VAL A 109 -5.76 5.92 7.22
CA VAL A 109 -5.80 5.03 6.05
C VAL A 109 -4.40 4.54 5.68
N LEU A 110 -3.42 5.45 5.66
CA LEU A 110 -2.06 5.15 5.22
C LEU A 110 -1.29 4.27 6.20
N GLU A 111 -1.59 4.33 7.50
CA GLU A 111 -1.07 3.37 8.50
C GLU A 111 -1.36 1.91 8.10
N LYS A 112 -2.47 1.67 7.38
CA LYS A 112 -2.86 0.33 6.87
C LYS A 112 -2.39 0.08 5.43
N MET A 113 -1.79 1.06 4.76
CA MET A 113 -1.40 1.00 3.34
C MET A 113 0.05 1.45 3.11
N LEU A 114 0.98 1.10 4.01
CA LEU A 114 2.39 1.51 3.93
C LEU A 114 3.09 1.08 2.63
N TRP A 115 2.62 0.01 2.00
CA TRP A 115 3.13 -0.50 0.73
C TRP A 115 3.10 0.54 -0.40
N LEU A 116 2.22 1.56 -0.31
CA LEU A 116 2.17 2.68 -1.26
C LEU A 116 3.51 3.42 -1.38
N PHE A 117 4.33 3.37 -0.32
CA PHE A 117 5.64 4.01 -0.29
C PHE A 117 6.79 3.04 -0.63
N GLY A 118 6.51 1.73 -0.69
CA GLY A 118 7.48 0.69 -0.98
C GLY A 118 7.09 -0.66 -0.38
N GLU A 119 7.33 -1.75 -1.11
CA GLU A 119 7.02 -3.11 -0.65
C GLU A 119 7.85 -3.52 0.57
N GLN A 120 9.04 -2.92 0.75
CA GLN A 120 9.87 -3.15 1.93
C GLN A 120 9.19 -2.73 3.23
N TYR A 121 8.15 -1.88 3.15
CA TYR A 121 7.47 -1.37 4.32
C TYR A 121 6.34 -2.26 4.87
N LEU A 122 6.17 -3.48 4.33
CA LEU A 122 5.10 -4.41 4.72
C LEU A 122 5.47 -5.31 5.90
N ASP A 123 6.51 -6.15 5.75
CA ASP A 123 6.67 -7.32 6.62
C ASP A 123 7.72 -7.15 7.74
N ASN A 124 8.47 -6.04 7.77
CA ASN A 124 9.53 -5.80 8.77
C ASN A 124 9.75 -4.29 9.01
N THR A 125 8.67 -3.55 9.28
CA THR A 125 8.73 -2.09 9.45
C THR A 125 8.43 -1.65 10.87
N THR A 126 9.33 -0.85 11.43
CA THR A 126 9.01 -0.07 12.62
C THR A 126 8.31 1.20 12.16
N LEU A 127 6.98 1.24 12.33
CA LEU A 127 6.16 2.43 12.10
C LEU A 127 6.08 3.23 13.41
N LEU A 128 6.50 4.49 13.35
CA LEU A 128 6.28 5.48 14.40
C LEU A 128 5.44 6.62 13.81
N SER A 129 4.15 6.61 14.12
CA SER A 129 3.15 7.55 13.59
C SER A 129 2.86 8.68 14.59
N ASP A 130 2.66 9.90 14.10
CA ASP A 130 2.28 11.10 14.89
C ASP A 130 3.18 11.28 16.12
N THR A 131 4.47 11.00 15.95
CA THR A 131 5.45 10.91 17.03
C THR A 131 6.58 11.91 16.83
N ASN A 132 7.25 12.21 17.93
CA ASN A 132 8.34 13.16 17.94
C ASN A 132 9.58 12.61 17.21
N LEU A 133 10.12 13.38 16.27
CA LEU A 133 11.22 12.97 15.40
C LEU A 133 12.48 12.53 16.17
N GLU A 134 12.87 13.27 17.21
CA GLU A 134 14.06 12.95 18.01
C GLU A 134 13.86 11.68 18.83
N ASN A 135 12.66 11.49 19.38
CA ASN A 135 12.31 10.23 20.04
C ASN A 135 12.33 9.04 19.06
N ASN A 136 11.89 9.25 17.82
CA ASN A 136 11.89 8.21 16.79
C ASN A 136 13.32 7.79 16.43
N LEU A 137 14.20 8.76 16.19
CA LEU A 137 15.61 8.49 15.92
C LEU A 137 16.31 7.81 17.11
N ARG A 138 16.03 8.27 18.34
CA ARG A 138 16.57 7.64 19.55
C ARG A 138 16.13 6.19 19.68
N LYS A 139 14.82 5.93 19.56
CA LYS A 139 14.26 4.58 19.65
C LYS A 139 14.90 3.65 18.62
N LEU A 140 15.03 4.12 17.38
CA LEU A 140 15.69 3.36 16.32
C LEU A 140 17.16 3.08 16.63
N SER A 141 17.88 4.07 17.15
CA SER A 141 19.28 3.92 17.55
C SER A 141 19.47 2.89 18.67
N GLU A 142 18.61 2.95 19.69
CA GLU A 142 18.61 2.03 20.83
C GLU A 142 18.24 0.59 20.43
N GLU A 143 17.22 0.42 19.58
CA GLU A 143 16.67 -0.89 19.21
C GLU A 143 17.50 -1.59 18.14
N HIS A 144 18.05 -0.84 17.17
CA HIS A 144 18.56 -1.45 15.94
C HIS A 144 20.05 -1.17 15.67
N LEU A 145 20.65 -0.10 16.20
CA LEU A 145 22.04 0.28 15.86
C LEU A 145 23.08 -0.15 16.88
N ALA A 146 22.68 -0.81 17.98
CA ALA A 146 23.56 -1.16 19.10
C ALA A 146 24.42 0.01 19.63
N TYR A 147 24.00 1.25 19.38
CA TYR A 147 24.74 2.43 19.77
C TYR A 147 24.40 2.77 21.22
N LYS A 148 25.37 2.61 22.13
CA LYS A 148 25.30 3.14 23.48
C LYS A 148 26.21 4.36 23.56
N ALA A 149 25.62 5.54 23.70
CA ALA A 149 26.37 6.77 23.94
C ALA A 149 27.30 6.60 25.16
N ASN A 150 28.61 6.64 24.94
CA ASN A 150 29.61 6.44 26.00
C ASN A 150 30.06 7.80 26.56
N LYS A 151 29.63 8.10 27.78
CA LYS A 151 29.89 9.37 28.49
C LYS A 151 31.38 9.63 28.74
N LYS A 152 32.22 8.59 28.72
CA LYS A 152 33.68 8.68 28.91
C LYS A 152 34.45 9.05 27.64
N GLU A 153 33.85 8.92 26.46
CA GLU A 153 34.51 9.17 25.17
C GLU A 153 34.20 10.56 24.59
N GLY A 154 33.47 11.41 25.31
CA GLY A 154 33.12 12.76 24.84
C GLY A 154 32.02 12.80 23.76
N ASN A 155 31.44 11.65 23.39
CA ASN A 155 30.41 11.51 22.35
C ASN A 155 29.00 11.92 22.82
N ILE A 156 28.89 12.67 23.91
CA ILE A 156 27.62 13.22 24.40
C ILE A 156 27.72 14.74 24.26
N SER A 157 27.03 15.31 23.28
CA SER A 157 26.90 16.76 23.18
C SER A 157 26.16 17.27 24.42
N THR A 158 26.83 18.07 25.25
CA THR A 158 26.22 18.74 26.42
C THR A 158 25.37 19.93 26.01
N ASP A 159 25.49 20.38 24.76
CA ASP A 159 24.64 21.39 24.13
C ASP A 159 23.60 20.71 23.23
N LEU A 160 22.71 19.92 23.82
CA LEU A 160 21.51 19.48 23.12
C LEU A 160 20.68 20.74 22.84
N PRO A 161 20.46 21.15 21.57
CA PRO A 161 19.53 22.23 21.28
C PRO A 161 18.17 21.87 21.90
N ALA A 162 17.44 22.88 22.38
CA ALA A 162 16.16 22.71 23.07
C ALA A 162 15.31 21.60 22.42
N LYS A 163 14.90 20.59 23.23
CA LYS A 163 14.13 19.38 22.83
C LYS A 163 13.42 19.59 21.50
N LEU A 164 13.84 18.85 20.47
CA LEU A 164 13.27 19.00 19.14
C LEU A 164 11.77 18.70 19.24
N LYS A 165 10.90 19.67 18.93
CA LYS A 165 9.43 19.53 19.07
C LYS A 165 8.73 19.03 17.80
N SER A 166 9.49 18.73 16.75
CA SER A 166 8.93 18.31 15.47
C SER A 166 8.24 16.95 15.59
N ILE A 167 7.04 16.85 15.02
CA ILE A 167 6.24 15.63 14.97
C ILE A 167 6.15 15.25 13.50
N THR A 168 6.57 14.04 13.17
CA THR A 168 6.42 13.48 11.82
C THR A 168 5.10 12.72 11.72
N ASP A 169 4.43 12.79 10.57
CA ASP A 169 3.20 12.03 10.36
C ASP A 169 3.52 10.53 10.31
N LEU A 170 4.30 10.06 9.34
CA LEU A 170 4.80 8.68 9.31
C LEU A 170 6.32 8.66 9.33
N PHE A 171 6.89 7.91 10.28
CA PHE A 171 8.30 7.56 10.29
C PHE A 171 8.41 6.05 10.14
N LEU A 172 8.91 5.60 8.99
CA LEU A 172 9.06 4.19 8.64
C LEU A 172 10.53 3.83 8.65
N TYR A 173 10.83 2.70 9.28
CA TYR A 173 12.15 2.11 9.25
C TYR A 173 12.09 0.72 8.63
N SER A 174 12.91 0.47 7.63
CA SER A 174 13.12 -0.87 7.06
C SER A 174 14.56 -1.34 7.29
N GLU A 175 14.69 -2.50 7.94
CA GLU A 175 15.99 -3.19 8.08
C GLU A 175 16.47 -3.85 6.78
N LYS A 176 15.54 -4.09 5.83
CA LYS A 176 15.81 -4.78 4.57
C LYS A 176 15.73 -3.78 3.41
N PRO A 177 16.83 -3.14 3.01
CA PRO A 177 16.88 -2.45 1.73
C PRO A 177 16.66 -3.48 0.60
N ILE A 178 15.81 -3.16 -0.38
CA ILE A 178 15.55 -4.04 -1.53
C ILE A 178 16.80 -4.13 -2.42
N ASP A 179 17.56 -3.04 -2.54
CA ASP A 179 18.71 -2.90 -3.45
C ASP A 179 19.94 -2.20 -2.81
N GLY A 180 20.00 -2.06 -1.49
CA GLY A 180 21.00 -1.23 -0.78
C GLY A 180 21.81 -1.99 0.28
N VAL A 181 22.96 -1.43 0.66
CA VAL A 181 23.77 -1.91 1.81
C VAL A 181 23.33 -1.26 3.12
N ARG A 182 22.66 -0.11 3.04
CA ARG A 182 22.31 0.77 4.16
C ARG A 182 20.85 0.64 4.55
N ARG A 183 20.56 0.89 5.82
CA ARG A 183 19.21 0.84 6.38
C ARG A 183 18.40 2.03 5.87
N GLU A 184 17.14 1.80 5.49
CA GLU A 184 16.28 2.84 4.92
C GLU A 184 15.35 3.42 5.98
N ILE A 185 15.35 4.75 6.09
CA ILE A 185 14.38 5.50 6.87
C ILE A 185 13.57 6.34 5.91
N LEU A 186 12.25 6.17 5.92
CA LEU A 186 11.32 7.02 5.20
C LEU A 186 10.54 7.90 6.19
N VAL A 187 10.66 9.21 6.03
CA VAL A 187 9.82 10.18 6.72
C VAL A 187 8.79 10.72 5.73
N VAL A 188 7.51 10.44 5.99
CA VAL A 188 6.41 10.98 5.19
C VAL A 188 5.80 12.15 5.93
N GLU A 189 5.89 13.33 5.33
CA GLU A 189 5.13 14.50 5.73
C GLU A 189 3.92 14.62 4.80
N LEU A 190 2.74 14.55 5.38
CA LEU A 190 1.47 14.61 4.68
C LEU A 190 0.84 15.97 4.84
N LYS A 191 0.08 16.37 3.82
CA LYS A 191 -0.90 17.43 3.97
C LYS A 191 -2.29 16.92 3.64
N ALA A 192 -3.30 17.51 4.29
CA ALA A 192 -4.68 17.34 3.87
C ALA A 192 -4.77 17.57 2.34
N PRO A 193 -5.51 16.75 1.58
CA PRO A 193 -5.54 16.84 0.11
C PRO A 193 -5.86 18.25 -0.43
N LYS A 194 -6.71 19.00 0.29
CA LYS A 194 -7.07 20.39 -0.04
C LYS A 194 -5.95 21.43 0.17
N VAL A 195 -4.91 21.10 0.93
CA VAL A 195 -3.81 22.02 1.28
C VAL A 195 -2.70 21.84 0.26
N ARG A 196 -2.43 22.88 -0.53
CA ARG A 196 -1.35 22.83 -1.53
C ARG A 196 0.01 22.93 -0.85
N ILE A 197 0.99 22.21 -1.38
CA ILE A 197 2.39 22.39 -0.98
C ILE A 197 2.85 23.77 -1.43
N SER A 198 3.27 24.57 -0.45
CA SER A 198 3.87 25.88 -0.64
C SER A 198 5.28 25.89 -0.04
N HIS A 199 5.91 27.06 -0.04
CA HIS A 199 7.19 27.28 0.63
C HIS A 199 7.15 26.99 2.15
N ILE A 200 5.97 26.99 2.78
CA ILE A 200 5.80 26.69 4.21
C ILE A 200 6.06 25.21 4.45
N GLU A 201 5.43 24.35 3.66
CA GLU A 201 5.58 22.90 3.75
C GLU A 201 6.98 22.46 3.32
N LEU A 202 7.57 23.10 2.31
CA LEU A 202 8.98 22.87 1.95
C LEU A 202 9.93 23.17 3.12
N ARG A 203 9.71 24.30 3.82
CA ARG A 203 10.48 24.64 5.02
C ARG A 203 10.30 23.61 6.14
N GLN A 204 9.14 23.00 6.26
CA GLN A 204 8.91 21.92 7.22
C GLN A 204 9.73 20.66 6.87
N ALA A 205 9.74 20.24 5.60
CA ALA A 205 10.57 19.12 5.16
C ALA A 205 12.07 19.39 5.35
N MET A 206 12.55 20.60 5.02
CA MET A 206 13.93 21.01 5.29
C MET A 206 14.26 21.03 6.77
N LYS A 207 13.31 21.43 7.62
CA LYS A 207 13.49 21.39 9.07
C LYS A 207 13.73 19.96 9.55
N TYR A 208 13.01 18.96 9.04
CA TYR A 208 13.29 17.57 9.40
C TYR A 208 14.67 17.11 8.94
N ALA A 209 15.06 17.42 7.70
CA ALA A 209 16.40 17.08 7.21
C ALA A 209 17.49 17.66 8.12
N LYS A 210 17.39 18.95 8.45
CA LYS A 210 18.32 19.63 9.37
C LYS A 210 18.34 18.96 10.76
N GLN A 211 17.19 18.63 11.31
CA GLN A 211 17.11 18.01 12.64
C GLN A 211 17.66 16.58 12.67
N ILE A 212 17.46 15.81 11.60
CA ILE A 212 18.05 14.48 11.43
C ILE A 212 19.56 14.60 11.28
N GLU A 213 20.02 15.57 10.49
CA GLU A 213 21.44 15.86 10.28
C GLU A 213 22.13 16.32 11.58
N GLU A 214 21.49 17.12 12.42
CA GLU A 214 22.04 17.56 13.71
C GLU A 214 21.85 16.54 14.85
N SER A 215 21.09 15.46 14.63
CA SER A 215 20.79 14.46 15.65
C SER A 215 22.01 13.62 15.99
N ALA A 216 22.27 13.46 17.30
CA ALA A 216 23.27 12.53 17.82
C ALA A 216 22.94 11.05 17.53
N PHE A 217 21.70 10.76 17.14
CA PHE A 217 21.23 9.40 16.84
C PHE A 217 21.32 9.04 15.34
N TYR A 218 21.72 9.99 14.48
CA TYR A 218 21.98 9.69 13.07
C TYR A 218 23.22 8.79 12.92
N SER A 219 23.14 7.79 12.04
CA SER A 219 24.29 6.95 11.66
C SER A 219 24.56 7.06 10.16
N GLU A 220 25.83 6.99 9.76
CA GLU A 220 26.25 6.98 8.36
C GLU A 220 25.78 5.73 7.59
N ASP A 221 25.40 4.68 8.30
CA ASP A 221 24.80 3.47 7.74
C ASP A 221 23.32 3.63 7.39
N MET A 222 22.74 4.81 7.62
CA MET A 222 21.36 5.14 7.26
C MET A 222 21.28 5.90 5.94
N ASN A 223 20.25 5.57 5.17
CA ASN A 223 19.76 6.42 4.10
C ASN A 223 18.38 6.94 4.50
N VAL A 224 18.26 8.25 4.67
CA VAL A 224 17.02 8.91 5.06
C VAL A 224 16.40 9.56 3.83
N HIS A 225 15.20 9.13 3.49
CA HIS A 225 14.36 9.78 2.48
C HIS A 225 13.20 10.47 3.17
N ILE A 226 13.05 11.76 2.92
CA ILE A 226 11.90 12.54 3.36
C ILE A 226 11.02 12.78 2.14
N ILE A 227 9.75 12.42 2.22
CA ILE A 227 8.77 12.69 1.17
C ILE A 227 7.71 13.64 1.70
N LEU A 228 7.52 14.75 1.00
CA LEU A 228 6.44 15.70 1.25
C LEU A 228 5.34 15.47 0.21
N ILE A 229 4.12 15.17 0.68
CA ILE A 229 3.02 14.77 -0.19
C ILE A 229 1.76 15.60 0.06
N SER A 230 1.16 16.06 -1.03
CA SER A 230 -0.22 16.57 -1.06
C SER A 230 -0.85 16.32 -2.43
N SER A 231 -2.08 16.74 -2.66
CA SER A 231 -2.72 16.60 -3.97
C SER A 231 -2.20 17.61 -4.98
N GLU A 232 -1.85 18.81 -4.53
CA GLU A 232 -1.40 19.89 -5.41
C GLU A 232 -0.21 20.66 -4.84
N ILE A 233 0.51 21.33 -5.75
CA ILE A 233 1.64 22.22 -5.43
C ILE A 233 1.28 23.61 -5.93
N SER A 234 1.60 24.65 -5.15
CA SER A 234 1.37 26.05 -5.54
C SER A 234 2.16 26.41 -6.81
N ASN A 235 1.71 27.42 -7.55
CA ASN A 235 2.39 27.82 -8.80
C ASN A 235 3.82 28.34 -8.53
N GLU A 236 3.98 29.12 -7.47
CA GLU A 236 5.29 29.63 -7.02
C GLU A 236 6.24 28.48 -6.69
N THR A 237 5.78 27.50 -5.91
CA THR A 237 6.58 26.34 -5.54
C THR A 237 6.85 25.43 -6.74
N LYS A 238 5.89 25.28 -7.67
CA LYS A 238 6.13 24.57 -8.94
C LYS A 238 7.25 25.23 -9.75
N TYR A 239 7.28 26.56 -9.82
CA TYR A 239 8.34 27.31 -10.50
C TYR A 239 9.71 27.04 -9.87
N GLU A 240 9.81 27.12 -8.54
CA GLU A 240 11.03 26.79 -7.78
C GLU A 240 11.50 25.35 -8.07
N LEU A 241 10.62 24.36 -7.93
CA LEU A 241 10.94 22.94 -8.13
C LEU A 241 11.35 22.61 -9.56
N ASN A 242 10.86 23.34 -10.56
CA ASN A 242 11.23 23.16 -11.95
C ASN A 242 12.61 23.74 -12.28
N GLY A 243 13.07 24.74 -11.52
CA GLY A 243 14.42 25.28 -11.65
C GLY A 243 15.52 24.36 -11.10
N ILE A 244 15.16 23.34 -10.33
CA ILE A 244 16.10 22.40 -9.71
C ILE A 244 16.54 21.36 -10.74
N LYS A 245 17.85 21.14 -10.84
CA LYS A 245 18.41 20.04 -11.66
C LYS A 245 18.15 18.71 -10.96
N LYS A 246 17.21 17.93 -11.50
CA LYS A 246 16.79 16.65 -10.94
C LYS A 246 17.72 15.51 -11.37
N PRO A 247 18.14 14.63 -10.44
CA PRO A 247 18.78 13.37 -10.80
C PRO A 247 17.85 12.53 -11.70
N ARG A 248 18.42 11.80 -12.66
CA ARG A 248 17.63 10.96 -13.58
C ARG A 248 16.77 9.93 -12.84
N GLU A 249 17.29 9.41 -11.73
CA GLU A 249 16.65 8.37 -10.94
C GLU A 249 15.58 8.91 -9.99
N ASN A 250 15.54 10.22 -9.72
CA ASN A 250 14.58 10.84 -8.81
C ASN A 250 13.92 12.08 -9.46
N PRO A 251 12.84 11.91 -10.24
CA PRO A 251 12.13 13.02 -10.87
C PRO A 251 11.35 13.91 -9.89
N TYR A 252 11.26 13.51 -8.63
CA TYR A 252 10.57 14.23 -7.55
C TYR A 252 11.55 14.93 -6.60
N PHE A 253 12.84 14.95 -6.94
CA PHE A 253 13.90 15.52 -6.15
C PHE A 253 13.65 17.01 -5.83
N TYR A 254 13.88 17.37 -4.57
CA TYR A 254 13.94 18.76 -4.11
C TYR A 254 15.34 19.10 -3.59
N TRP A 255 15.89 18.29 -2.68
CA TRP A 255 17.15 18.60 -2.02
C TRP A 255 17.84 17.33 -1.52
N GLN A 256 19.16 17.38 -1.36
CA GLN A 256 19.96 16.34 -0.73
C GLN A 256 21.11 16.98 0.05
N SER A 257 21.46 16.40 1.21
CA SER A 257 22.63 16.82 1.98
C SER A 257 23.91 16.44 1.24
N GLU A 258 24.87 17.36 1.20
CA GLU A 258 26.21 17.10 0.66
C GLU A 258 27.07 16.28 1.63
N ALA A 259 26.76 16.34 2.94
CA ALA A 259 27.53 15.70 4.00
C ALA A 259 26.95 14.36 4.45
N LYS A 260 25.62 14.20 4.37
CA LYS A 260 24.89 13.04 4.91
C LYS A 260 23.95 12.45 3.89
N SER A 261 23.58 11.18 4.09
CA SER A 261 22.68 10.45 3.18
C SER A 261 21.21 10.76 3.47
N ILE A 262 20.86 12.04 3.31
CA ILE A 262 19.52 12.57 3.53
C ILE A 262 19.03 13.19 2.21
N THR A 263 17.87 12.77 1.72
CA THR A 263 17.25 13.31 0.50
C THR A 263 15.80 13.72 0.77
N ILE A 264 15.33 14.78 0.12
CA ILE A 264 13.95 15.23 0.15
C ILE A 264 13.36 15.12 -1.26
N SER A 265 12.18 14.50 -1.36
CA SER A 265 11.34 14.52 -2.55
C SER A 265 9.99 15.18 -2.27
N VAL A 266 9.46 15.86 -3.28
CA VAL A 266 8.15 16.52 -3.23
C VAL A 266 7.24 15.90 -4.27
N MET A 267 6.13 15.31 -3.82
CA MET A 267 5.27 14.47 -4.65
C MET A 267 3.81 14.88 -4.54
N ARG A 268 3.08 14.69 -5.63
CA ARG A 268 1.61 14.71 -5.61
C ARG A 268 1.05 13.31 -5.39
N TRP A 269 -0.11 13.20 -4.76
CA TRP A 269 -0.84 11.92 -4.64
C TRP A 269 -1.03 11.24 -5.98
N ALA A 270 -1.42 11.99 -7.01
CA ALA A 270 -1.54 11.46 -8.38
C ALA A 270 -0.25 10.80 -8.90
N GLN A 271 0.93 11.29 -8.50
CA GLN A 271 2.21 10.71 -8.89
C GLN A 271 2.51 9.43 -8.10
N VAL A 272 2.27 9.42 -6.79
CA VAL A 272 2.42 8.21 -5.94
C VAL A 272 1.51 7.08 -6.45
N ILE A 273 0.25 7.41 -6.76
CA ILE A 273 -0.73 6.46 -7.29
C ILE A 273 -0.28 5.95 -8.66
N GLU A 274 0.08 6.84 -9.59
CA GLU A 274 0.51 6.46 -10.94
C GLU A 274 1.75 5.55 -10.92
N LEU A 275 2.73 5.84 -10.06
CA LEU A 275 3.91 4.98 -9.91
C LEU A 275 3.54 3.57 -9.46
N ASN A 276 2.66 3.44 -8.47
CA ASN A 276 2.23 2.15 -7.97
C ASN A 276 1.32 1.42 -8.97
N LYS A 277 0.44 2.14 -9.68
CA LYS A 277 -0.34 1.58 -10.80
C LYS A 277 0.57 0.99 -11.87
N ARG A 278 1.68 1.66 -12.21
CA ARG A 278 2.68 1.13 -13.16
C ARG A 278 3.43 -0.08 -12.64
N LYS A 279 3.79 -0.10 -11.36
CA LYS A 279 4.43 -1.28 -10.73
C LYS A 279 3.50 -2.48 -10.75
N LEU A 280 2.22 -2.27 -10.40
CA LEU A 280 1.22 -3.34 -10.42
C LEU A 280 0.82 -3.75 -11.83
N SER A 281 0.79 -2.84 -12.81
CA SER A 281 0.42 -3.20 -14.18
C SER A 281 1.39 -4.23 -14.77
N TYR A 282 2.67 -4.20 -14.41
CA TYR A 282 3.61 -5.26 -14.76
C TYR A 282 3.14 -6.65 -14.29
N LEU A 283 2.60 -6.75 -13.07
CA LEU A 283 2.05 -7.98 -12.50
C LEU A 283 0.64 -8.32 -13.03
N SER A 284 -0.08 -7.32 -13.54
CA SER A 284 -1.54 -7.31 -13.57
C SER A 284 -2.14 -6.68 -14.84
N ASN A 285 -1.43 -6.65 -15.96
CA ASN A 285 -1.87 -5.96 -17.19
C ASN A 285 -3.25 -6.40 -17.73
N LYS A 286 -3.80 -7.53 -17.27
CA LYS A 286 -5.10 -8.07 -17.69
C LYS A 286 -6.14 -8.20 -16.59
N LEU A 287 -5.76 -8.04 -15.32
CA LEU A 287 -6.71 -8.14 -14.21
C LEU A 287 -7.41 -6.78 -14.09
N LYS A 288 -8.73 -6.82 -14.24
CA LYS A 288 -9.59 -5.64 -14.06
C LYS A 288 -10.35 -5.84 -12.76
N ILE A 289 -10.11 -4.97 -11.80
CA ILE A 289 -10.98 -4.86 -10.63
C ILE A 289 -12.24 -4.07 -10.99
N LYS A 290 -13.28 -4.24 -10.18
CA LYS A 290 -14.47 -3.38 -10.27
C LYS A 290 -14.16 -2.03 -9.64
N ASP A 291 -14.91 -1.00 -10.04
CA ASP A 291 -14.86 0.31 -9.39
C ASP A 291 -15.16 0.17 -7.89
N VAL A 292 -14.33 0.81 -7.06
CA VAL A 292 -14.38 0.74 -5.60
C VAL A 292 -15.41 1.74 -5.08
N ASN A 293 -16.48 1.23 -4.46
CA ASN A 293 -17.39 2.08 -3.71
C ASN A 293 -16.73 2.53 -2.40
N ILE A 294 -16.59 3.84 -2.20
CA ILE A 294 -15.91 4.43 -1.05
C ILE A 294 -16.61 4.07 0.26
N ASP A 295 -17.95 4.10 0.30
CA ASP A 295 -18.71 3.77 1.51
C ASP A 295 -18.57 2.28 1.88
N GLU A 296 -18.61 1.39 0.88
CA GLU A 296 -18.39 -0.06 1.10
C GLU A 296 -16.97 -0.32 1.64
N LYS A 297 -15.96 0.26 1.00
CA LYS A 297 -14.55 0.12 1.40
C LYS A 297 -14.28 0.69 2.79
N ILE A 298 -14.90 1.82 3.15
CA ILE A 298 -14.81 2.36 4.52
C ILE A 298 -15.44 1.37 5.51
N ASN A 299 -16.62 0.82 5.21
CA ASN A 299 -17.28 -0.10 6.12
C ASN A 299 -16.53 -1.43 6.29
N SER A 300 -15.87 -1.94 5.23
CA SER A 300 -15.14 -3.20 5.30
C SER A 300 -13.77 -3.05 5.97
N ASP A 301 -12.99 -2.06 5.57
CA ASP A 301 -11.55 -2.01 5.87
C ASP A 301 -11.18 -0.92 6.90
N PHE A 302 -12.04 0.09 7.03
CA PHE A 302 -11.77 1.32 7.78
C PHE A 302 -12.94 1.72 8.69
N SER A 303 -13.68 0.74 9.21
CA SER A 303 -14.87 0.97 10.04
C SER A 303 -14.56 1.67 11.37
N ASP A 304 -13.30 1.61 11.79
CA ASP A 304 -12.70 2.30 12.93
C ASP A 304 -12.36 3.77 12.68
N ILE A 305 -12.39 4.23 11.42
CA ILE A 305 -12.06 5.60 11.02
C ILE A 305 -13.34 6.42 10.78
N GLY A 306 -13.44 7.58 11.43
CA GLY A 306 -14.60 8.48 11.33
C GLY A 306 -14.61 9.34 10.06
N PHE A 307 -15.30 8.87 9.00
CA PHE A 307 -15.45 9.54 7.70
C PHE A 307 -16.72 10.40 7.56
N ASP A 308 -17.20 11.03 8.63
CA ASP A 308 -18.53 11.66 8.68
C ASP A 308 -18.75 12.72 7.58
N LYS A 309 -17.74 13.55 7.31
CA LYS A 309 -17.83 14.61 6.29
C LYS A 309 -17.83 14.03 4.88
N VAL A 310 -16.97 13.04 4.63
CA VAL A 310 -16.92 12.33 3.34
C VAL A 310 -18.25 11.65 3.06
N ARG A 311 -18.79 10.90 4.04
CA ARG A 311 -20.11 10.23 3.95
C ARG A 311 -21.25 11.22 3.70
N SER A 312 -21.24 12.37 4.37
CA SER A 312 -22.25 13.41 4.14
C SER A 312 -22.22 13.96 2.72
N VAL A 313 -21.07 13.97 2.05
CA VAL A 313 -20.93 14.46 0.68
C VAL A 313 -21.33 13.36 -0.31
N LEU A 314 -20.92 12.11 -0.07
CA LEU A 314 -21.31 10.96 -0.89
C LEU A 314 -22.83 10.82 -1.02
N ARG A 315 -23.58 11.04 0.07
CA ARG A 315 -25.05 11.04 0.05
C ARG A 315 -25.68 12.17 -0.77
N LYS A 316 -24.93 13.23 -1.07
CA LYS A 316 -25.41 14.42 -1.80
C LYS A 316 -25.01 14.41 -3.28
N VAL A 317 -24.03 13.61 -3.67
CA VAL A 317 -23.62 13.46 -5.07
C VAL A 317 -24.52 12.42 -5.72
N PRO A 318 -25.25 12.74 -6.81
CA PRO A 318 -26.04 11.74 -7.52
C PRO A 318 -25.11 10.66 -8.05
N ILE A 319 -25.45 9.39 -7.82
CA ILE A 319 -24.76 8.26 -8.46
C ILE A 319 -24.99 8.45 -9.98
N PRO A 320 -23.94 8.61 -10.80
CA PRO A 320 -24.11 8.60 -12.25
C PRO A 320 -24.72 7.25 -12.65
N GLN A 321 -25.84 7.29 -13.38
CA GLN A 321 -26.49 6.09 -13.94
C GLN A 321 -25.62 5.42 -15.00
#